data_AF-A0A9D6Y8H7-F1
#
_entry.id   AF-A0A9D6Y8H7-F1
#
_cell.length_a   1.000
_cell.length_b   1.000
_cell.length_c   1.000
_cell.angle_alpha   90.00
_cell.angle_beta   90.00
_cell.angle_gamma   90.00
#
_symmetry.space_group_name_H-M   'P 1'
#
loop_
_entity.id
_entity.type
_entity.pdbx_description
1 polymer ?
#
loop_
_entity_poly.entity_id
_entity_poly.type
_entity_poly.pdbx_seq_one_letter_code
_entity_poly.pdbx_strand_id
1 'polypeptide(L)'
;MNARQLVVTVALLAAPTVTGALGPELRRVTPPNRPYIVELGEPRPMSSQGLDRERKLNSDLNLYLEYYGWPDYVEVQDIAPQDPWAAYEVRLYYLQREIEMAFGRAFIAPTITDFGVIKYQGHIEPGTRDRIVALVAPPRAEFDEPEPVEFKPVAAAAPAPAPAPPSDIEALIARVEAAAERASLAAERAAAASDAATVAADRAANIFAKISE
;
A
#
# COMPACT_ATOMS: atom_id res chain seq x y z
N MET A 1 23.49 -63.68 -43.56
CA MET A 1 23.03 -63.51 -42.17
C MET A 1 24.25 -63.30 -41.31
N ASN A 2 24.39 -62.15 -40.63
CA ASN A 2 25.16 -61.97 -39.40
C ASN A 2 24.84 -60.56 -38.83
N ALA A 3 24.29 -60.55 -37.62
CA ALA A 3 23.72 -59.38 -36.96
C ALA A 3 24.80 -58.46 -36.39
N ARG A 4 24.77 -57.19 -36.81
CA ARG A 4 25.54 -56.10 -36.17
C ARG A 4 24.72 -55.56 -35.00
N GLN A 5 25.19 -55.79 -33.77
CA GLN A 5 24.62 -55.17 -32.58
C GLN A 5 25.11 -53.73 -32.46
N LEU A 6 24.15 -52.81 -32.35
CA LEU A 6 24.31 -51.38 -32.20
C LEU A 6 24.18 -51.09 -30.70
N VAL A 7 25.28 -50.74 -30.04
CA VAL A 7 25.27 -50.32 -28.63
C VAL A 7 24.93 -48.83 -28.61
N VAL A 8 23.72 -48.50 -28.16
CA VAL A 8 23.26 -47.13 -27.91
C VAL A 8 23.65 -46.77 -26.48
N THR A 9 24.67 -45.93 -26.33
CA THR A 9 25.07 -45.34 -25.04
C THR A 9 24.16 -44.16 -24.74
N VAL A 10 23.19 -44.35 -23.84
CA VAL A 10 22.36 -43.26 -23.31
C VAL A 10 23.19 -42.54 -22.24
N ALA A 11 23.77 -41.39 -22.61
CA ALA A 11 24.35 -40.46 -21.66
C ALA A 11 23.22 -39.76 -20.90
N LEU A 12 22.95 -40.23 -19.68
CA LEU A 12 22.06 -39.55 -18.74
C LEU A 12 22.75 -38.24 -18.30
N LEU A 13 22.37 -37.12 -18.89
CA LEU A 13 22.72 -35.79 -18.41
C LEU A 13 22.03 -35.60 -17.05
N ALA A 14 22.78 -35.82 -15.98
CA ALA A 14 22.41 -35.36 -14.65
C ALA A 14 22.45 -33.82 -14.67
N ALA A 15 21.28 -33.19 -14.79
CA ALA A 15 21.16 -31.76 -14.58
C ALA A 15 21.58 -31.46 -13.12
N PRO A 16 22.44 -30.46 -12.88
CA PRO A 16 22.72 -30.02 -11.52
C PRO A 16 21.43 -29.44 -10.95
N THR A 17 20.83 -30.13 -9.98
CA THR A 17 19.85 -29.54 -9.08
C THR A 17 20.56 -28.43 -8.32
N VAL A 18 20.40 -27.20 -8.79
CA VAL A 18 20.76 -26.00 -8.01
C VAL A 18 19.77 -25.96 -6.86
N THR A 19 20.12 -26.63 -5.77
CA THR A 19 19.48 -26.46 -4.48
C THR A 19 19.91 -25.09 -3.98
N GLY A 20 19.23 -24.05 -4.45
CA GLY A 20 19.38 -22.70 -3.94
C GLY A 20 19.10 -22.73 -2.44
N ALA A 21 20.04 -22.19 -1.67
CA ALA A 21 19.88 -21.95 -0.24
C ALA A 21 18.63 -21.08 -0.05
N LEU A 22 17.54 -21.69 0.40
CA LEU A 22 16.29 -21.02 0.67
C LEU A 22 16.47 -20.17 1.94
N GLY A 23 16.30 -18.87 1.81
CA GLY A 23 16.04 -17.98 2.94
C GLY A 23 14.78 -18.41 3.70
N PRO A 24 14.38 -17.69 4.77
CA PRO A 24 13.19 -18.05 5.54
C PRO A 24 12.00 -18.28 4.60
N GLU A 25 11.40 -19.46 4.70
CA GLU A 25 10.32 -19.91 3.82
C GLU A 25 9.14 -18.93 3.93
N LEU A 26 9.01 -18.04 2.94
CA LEU A 26 7.91 -17.08 2.89
C LEU A 26 6.61 -17.86 2.76
N ARG A 27 5.67 -17.62 3.69
CA ARG A 27 4.32 -18.20 3.65
C ARG A 27 3.69 -17.93 2.28
N ARG A 28 3.19 -18.97 1.62
CA ARG A 28 2.49 -18.86 0.33
C ARG A 28 1.03 -19.24 0.50
N VAL A 29 0.13 -18.34 0.13
CA VAL A 29 -1.32 -18.58 0.22
C VAL A 29 -1.95 -18.20 -1.12
N THR A 30 -2.81 -19.07 -1.64
CA THR A 30 -3.66 -18.75 -2.79
C THR A 30 -5.05 -18.41 -2.25
N PRO A 31 -5.51 -17.15 -2.39
CA PRO A 31 -6.82 -16.76 -1.89
C PRO A 31 -7.93 -17.48 -2.66
N PRO A 32 -8.99 -17.96 -1.98
CA PRO A 32 -10.09 -18.66 -2.63
C PRO A 32 -10.83 -17.79 -3.65
N ASN A 33 -10.87 -16.47 -3.42
CA ASN A 33 -11.50 -15.48 -4.31
C ASN A 33 -10.60 -15.02 -5.46
N ARG A 34 -9.29 -15.34 -5.43
CA ARG A 34 -8.30 -14.90 -6.42
C ARG A 34 -7.31 -16.03 -6.74
N PRO A 35 -7.76 -17.10 -7.43
CA PRO A 35 -6.92 -18.28 -7.70
C PRO A 35 -5.74 -18.01 -8.65
N TYR A 36 -5.72 -16.84 -9.29
CA TYR A 36 -4.68 -16.44 -10.24
C TYR A 36 -3.49 -15.72 -9.59
N ILE A 37 -3.51 -15.48 -8.27
CA ILE A 37 -2.37 -14.93 -7.52
C ILE A 37 -1.92 -15.89 -6.41
N VAL A 38 -0.63 -15.77 -6.06
CA VAL A 38 -0.07 -16.38 -4.86
C VAL A 38 0.43 -15.24 -3.98
N GLU A 39 -0.16 -15.08 -2.80
CA GLU A 39 0.28 -14.13 -1.78
C GLU A 39 1.56 -14.64 -1.12
N LEU A 40 2.51 -13.74 -0.92
CA LEU A 40 3.81 -13.99 -0.31
C LEU A 40 3.91 -13.25 1.02
N GLY A 41 4.01 -14.00 2.12
CA GLY A 41 4.13 -13.43 3.46
C GLY A 41 2.86 -12.73 3.94
N GLU A 42 2.99 -12.05 5.08
CA GLU A 42 1.89 -11.29 5.68
C GLU A 42 1.76 -9.90 5.04
N PRO A 43 0.53 -9.38 4.89
CA PRO A 43 0.33 -8.02 4.39
C PRO A 43 0.90 -6.98 5.35
N ARG A 44 1.41 -5.88 4.79
CA ARG A 44 2.08 -4.82 5.55
C ARG A 44 1.23 -3.54 5.54
N PRO A 45 0.96 -2.91 6.69
CA PRO A 45 0.22 -1.65 6.73
C PRO A 45 0.93 -0.59 5.89
N MET A 46 0.14 0.21 5.17
CA MET A 46 0.62 1.34 4.39
C MET A 46 0.19 2.65 5.05
N SER A 47 1.12 3.58 5.21
CA SER A 47 0.81 4.93 5.69
C SER A 47 0.09 5.76 4.62
N SER A 48 -0.60 6.83 5.04
CA SER A 48 -1.21 7.79 4.11
C SER A 48 -0.23 8.37 3.10
N GLN A 49 1.00 8.67 3.53
CA GLN A 49 2.08 9.12 2.64
C GLN A 49 2.51 8.02 1.65
N GLY A 50 2.49 6.75 2.07
CA GLY A 50 2.68 5.61 1.18
C GLY A 50 1.60 5.57 0.11
N LEU A 51 0.34 5.66 0.52
CA LEU A 51 -0.80 5.64 -0.39
C LEU A 51 -0.78 6.82 -1.37
N ASP A 52 -0.40 8.00 -0.91
CA ASP A 52 -0.23 9.19 -1.74
C ASP A 52 0.84 9.03 -2.82
N ARG A 53 1.88 8.24 -2.56
CA ARG A 53 2.89 7.89 -3.57
C ARG A 53 2.34 6.87 -4.55
N GLU A 54 1.68 5.82 -4.06
CA GLU A 54 1.13 4.77 -4.92
C GLU A 54 0.05 5.30 -5.87
N ARG A 55 -0.83 6.20 -5.44
CA ARG A 55 -1.85 6.76 -6.34
C ARG A 55 -1.25 7.55 -7.50
N LYS A 56 -0.06 8.15 -7.33
CA LYS A 56 0.64 8.84 -8.45
C LYS A 56 1.17 7.87 -9.49
N LEU A 57 1.34 6.60 -9.14
CA LEU A 57 1.88 5.53 -9.98
C LEU A 57 0.80 4.58 -10.50
N ASN A 58 -0.45 4.76 -10.08
CA ASN A 58 -1.56 3.87 -10.37
C ASN A 58 -2.81 4.70 -10.68
N SER A 59 -3.13 4.86 -11.96
CA SER A 59 -4.24 5.68 -12.46
C SER A 59 -5.59 5.25 -11.90
N ASP A 60 -5.86 3.95 -11.85
CA ASP A 60 -7.12 3.41 -11.33
C ASP A 60 -7.26 3.65 -9.83
N LEU A 61 -6.18 3.47 -9.07
CA LEU A 61 -6.16 3.81 -7.64
C LEU A 61 -6.41 5.30 -7.43
N ASN A 62 -5.79 6.17 -8.22
CA ASN A 62 -6.02 7.60 -8.13
C ASN A 62 -7.48 7.97 -8.39
N LEU A 63 -8.03 7.51 -9.52
CA LEU A 63 -9.42 7.75 -9.88
C LEU A 63 -10.37 7.20 -8.80
N TYR A 64 -10.12 6.00 -8.30
CA TYR A 64 -10.96 5.41 -7.28
C TYR A 64 -10.98 6.25 -5.99
N LEU A 65 -9.81 6.70 -5.51
CA LEU A 65 -9.71 7.55 -4.33
C LEU A 65 -10.37 8.92 -4.54
N GLU A 66 -10.30 9.48 -5.75
CA GLU A 66 -10.99 10.74 -6.09
C GLU A 66 -12.52 10.62 -6.00
N TYR A 67 -13.09 9.51 -6.46
CA TYR A 67 -14.55 9.30 -6.45
C TYR A 67 -15.10 8.81 -5.12
N TYR A 68 -14.39 7.90 -4.44
CA TYR A 68 -14.92 7.20 -3.27
C TYR A 68 -14.31 7.67 -1.95
N GLY A 69 -13.27 8.50 -2.01
CA GLY A 69 -12.58 9.03 -0.84
C GLY A 69 -11.58 8.05 -0.22
N TRP A 70 -11.00 8.46 0.91
CA TRP A 70 -9.97 7.71 1.60
C TRP A 70 -10.52 6.47 2.31
N PRO A 71 -9.77 5.34 2.28
CA PRO A 71 -10.15 4.12 2.99
C PRO A 71 -9.89 4.22 4.50
N ASP A 72 -10.53 3.33 5.27
CA ASP A 72 -10.31 3.20 6.71
C ASP A 72 -8.95 2.54 7.02
N TYR A 73 -8.49 1.65 6.14
CA TYR A 73 -7.22 0.95 6.28
C TYR A 73 -6.62 0.57 4.92
N VAL A 74 -5.29 0.53 4.85
CA VAL A 74 -4.54 0.22 3.63
C VAL A 74 -3.36 -0.69 3.96
N GLU A 75 -3.11 -1.66 3.10
CA GLU A 75 -1.92 -2.50 3.17
C GLU A 75 -1.34 -2.82 1.80
N VAL A 76 -0.06 -3.21 1.80
CA VAL A 76 0.62 -3.83 0.67
C VAL A 76 0.64 -5.33 0.88
N GLN A 77 0.21 -6.08 -0.12
CA GLN A 77 0.41 -7.52 -0.18
C GLN A 77 1.41 -7.85 -1.28
N ASP A 78 2.54 -8.44 -0.89
CA ASP A 78 3.49 -8.99 -1.86
C ASP A 78 2.88 -10.25 -2.50
N ILE A 79 3.01 -10.39 -3.82
CA ILE A 79 2.41 -11.47 -4.61
C ILE A 79 3.43 -12.01 -5.63
N ALA A 80 3.26 -13.27 -6.04
CA ALA A 80 3.97 -13.86 -7.17
C ALA A 80 3.04 -13.94 -8.39
N PRO A 81 2.86 -12.85 -9.15
CA PRO A 81 2.09 -12.90 -10.37
C PRO A 81 2.92 -13.47 -11.52
N GLN A 82 2.25 -13.73 -12.63
CA GLN A 82 2.91 -13.87 -13.92
C GLN A 82 3.18 -12.48 -14.50
N ASP A 83 4.18 -12.35 -15.38
CA ASP A 83 4.35 -11.13 -16.17
C ASP A 83 3.04 -10.79 -16.90
N PRO A 84 2.67 -9.50 -17.06
CA PRO A 84 3.48 -8.29 -16.87
C PRO A 84 3.23 -7.55 -15.54
N TRP A 85 2.79 -8.24 -14.48
CA TRP A 85 2.31 -7.57 -13.27
C TRP A 85 3.41 -7.27 -12.25
N ALA A 86 3.24 -6.19 -11.50
CA ALA A 86 4.05 -5.91 -10.33
C ALA A 86 3.88 -6.99 -9.25
N ALA A 87 4.98 -7.30 -8.56
CA ALA A 87 5.06 -8.31 -7.50
C ALA A 87 4.38 -7.90 -6.19
N TYR A 88 3.49 -6.92 -6.23
CA TYR A 88 2.68 -6.51 -5.08
C TYR A 88 1.34 -5.91 -5.53
N GLU A 89 0.39 -5.88 -4.60
CA GLU A 89 -0.90 -5.21 -4.73
C GLU A 89 -1.12 -4.25 -3.56
N VAL A 90 -1.82 -3.15 -3.83
CA VAL A 90 -2.31 -2.22 -2.82
C VAL A 90 -3.75 -2.59 -2.50
N ARG A 91 -4.05 -2.87 -1.23
CA ARG A 91 -5.40 -3.22 -0.78
C ARG A 91 -5.99 -2.09 0.04
N LEU A 92 -7.21 -1.69 -0.33
CA LEU A 92 -7.99 -0.69 0.38
C LEU A 92 -9.15 -1.39 1.09
N TYR A 93 -9.38 -1.00 2.34
CA TYR A 93 -10.48 -1.51 3.16
C TYR A 93 -11.38 -0.36 3.60
N TYR A 94 -12.66 -0.46 3.23
CA TYR A 94 -13.73 0.40 3.71
C TYR A 94 -14.58 -0.39 4.71
N LEU A 95 -14.20 -0.35 5.98
CA LEU A 95 -14.75 -1.18 7.06
C LEU A 95 -16.24 -0.94 7.27
N GLN A 96 -16.70 0.31 7.13
CA GLN A 96 -18.12 0.64 7.25
C GLN A 96 -18.96 0.05 6.11
N ARG A 97 -18.38 -0.06 4.92
CA ARG A 97 -19.06 -0.57 3.71
C ARG A 97 -18.84 -2.06 3.48
N GLU A 98 -17.95 -2.68 4.26
CA GLU A 98 -17.52 -4.07 4.08
C GLU A 98 -16.97 -4.35 2.67
N ILE A 99 -16.16 -3.41 2.17
CA ILE A 99 -15.55 -3.52 0.84
C ILE A 99 -14.03 -3.64 0.96
N GLU A 100 -13.49 -4.66 0.29
CA GLU A 100 -12.07 -4.79 -0.08
C GLU A 100 -11.91 -4.45 -1.56
N MET A 101 -10.92 -3.62 -1.87
CA MET A 101 -10.46 -3.35 -3.22
C MET A 101 -8.97 -3.69 -3.32
N ALA A 102 -8.56 -4.39 -4.37
CA ALA A 102 -7.14 -4.63 -4.64
C ALA A 102 -6.72 -4.02 -5.98
N PHE A 103 -5.63 -3.26 -5.96
CA PHE A 103 -5.06 -2.59 -7.11
C PHE A 103 -3.70 -3.19 -7.43
N GLY A 104 -3.47 -3.50 -8.70
CA GLY A 104 -2.18 -3.91 -9.23
C GLY A 104 -1.63 -2.88 -10.22
N ARG A 105 -0.37 -3.05 -10.58
CA ARG A 105 0.29 -2.31 -11.68
C ARG A 105 0.77 -3.29 -12.74
N ALA A 106 0.58 -2.95 -14.00
CA ALA A 106 1.09 -3.72 -15.14
C ALA A 106 2.19 -2.95 -15.88
N PHE A 107 3.25 -3.66 -16.25
CA PHE A 107 4.38 -3.16 -17.05
C PHE A 107 4.21 -3.62 -18.50
N ILE A 108 3.39 -2.90 -19.27
CA ILE A 108 3.00 -3.32 -20.62
C ILE A 108 4.12 -3.07 -21.64
N ALA A 109 4.93 -2.02 -21.42
CA ALA A 109 6.07 -1.71 -22.25
C ALA A 109 7.17 -1.04 -21.40
N PRO A 110 8.45 -1.05 -21.84
CA PRO A 110 9.54 -0.38 -21.13
C PRO A 110 9.28 1.12 -20.88
N THR A 111 8.47 1.75 -21.75
CA THR A 111 8.11 3.17 -21.66
C THR A 111 6.72 3.41 -21.04
N ILE A 112 5.94 2.36 -20.77
CA ILE A 112 4.61 2.43 -20.18
C ILE A 112 4.63 1.57 -18.92
N THR A 113 5.13 2.17 -17.85
CA THR A 113 5.43 1.49 -16.58
C THR A 113 4.28 1.54 -15.56
N ASP A 114 3.19 2.25 -15.88
CA ASP A 114 2.25 2.73 -14.87
C ASP A 114 0.78 2.55 -15.27
N PHE A 115 0.44 1.37 -15.82
CA PHE A 115 -0.96 1.02 -16.02
C PHE A 115 -1.53 0.44 -14.72
N GLY A 116 -2.20 1.30 -13.95
CA GLY A 116 -2.92 0.92 -12.75
C GLY A 116 -4.19 0.15 -13.10
N VAL A 117 -4.47 -0.96 -12.41
CA VAL A 117 -5.66 -1.79 -12.68
C VAL A 117 -6.31 -2.24 -11.39
N ILE A 118 -7.64 -2.14 -11.32
CA ILE A 118 -8.44 -2.85 -10.31
C ILE A 118 -8.38 -4.36 -10.58
N LYS A 119 -7.78 -5.12 -9.66
CA LYS A 119 -7.69 -6.58 -9.76
C LYS A 119 -8.82 -7.30 -9.02
N TYR A 120 -9.31 -6.68 -7.94
CA TYR A 120 -10.37 -7.27 -7.13
C TYR A 120 -11.25 -6.20 -6.50
N GLN A 121 -12.53 -6.52 -6.43
CA GLN A 121 -13.54 -5.81 -5.69
C GLN A 121 -14.48 -6.83 -5.06
N GLY A 122 -14.66 -6.77 -3.74
CA GLY A 122 -15.56 -7.68 -3.06
C GLY A 122 -15.70 -7.39 -1.58
N HIS A 123 -16.23 -8.37 -0.85
CA HIS A 123 -16.39 -8.28 0.59
C HIS A 123 -15.07 -8.52 1.32
N ILE A 124 -14.92 -7.89 2.48
CA ILE A 124 -13.79 -8.16 3.37
C ILE A 124 -13.99 -9.55 3.98
N GLU A 125 -13.00 -10.42 3.85
CA GLU A 125 -13.04 -11.73 4.51
C GLU A 125 -13.16 -11.56 6.03
N PRO A 126 -14.03 -12.33 6.73
CA PRO A 126 -14.25 -12.15 8.17
C PRO A 126 -12.96 -12.12 9.00
N GLY A 127 -12.02 -13.05 8.75
CA GLY A 127 -10.73 -13.08 9.46
C GLY A 127 -9.85 -11.86 9.18
N THR A 128 -9.94 -11.29 7.98
CA THR A 128 -9.22 -10.06 7.62
C THR A 128 -9.83 -8.85 8.30
N ARG A 129 -11.16 -8.77 8.38
CA ARG A 129 -11.86 -7.69 9.08
C ARG A 129 -11.47 -7.64 10.55
N ASP A 130 -11.51 -8.79 11.23
CA ASP A 130 -11.16 -8.89 12.66
C ASP A 130 -9.71 -8.47 12.92
N ARG A 131 -8.79 -8.91 12.05
CA ARG A 131 -7.38 -8.48 12.08
C ARG A 131 -7.25 -6.96 11.95
N ILE A 132 -7.91 -6.36 10.95
CA ILE A 132 -7.79 -4.92 10.70
C ILE A 132 -8.41 -4.12 11.85
N VAL A 133 -9.57 -4.52 12.35
CA VAL A 133 -10.20 -3.87 13.50
C VAL A 133 -9.29 -3.92 14.72
N ALA A 134 -8.62 -5.04 14.98
CA ALA A 134 -7.65 -5.15 16.07
C ALA A 134 -6.43 -4.23 15.89
N LEU A 135 -6.02 -3.96 14.64
CA LEU A 135 -4.89 -3.06 14.32
C LEU A 135 -5.27 -1.58 14.35
N VAL A 136 -6.51 -1.24 13.96
CA VAL A 136 -7.00 0.13 13.85
C VAL A 136 -7.64 0.63 15.15
N ALA A 137 -8.19 -0.27 15.97
CA ALA A 137 -8.73 0.10 17.26
C ALA A 137 -7.62 0.75 18.12
N PRO A 138 -7.86 1.93 18.72
CA PRO A 138 -6.92 2.45 19.70
C PRO A 138 -6.75 1.39 20.81
N PRO A 139 -5.55 1.22 21.37
CA PRO A 139 -5.42 0.43 22.59
C PRO A 139 -6.44 0.99 23.56
N ARG A 140 -7.38 0.14 23.98
CA ARG A 140 -8.34 0.50 25.03
C ARG A 140 -7.47 0.85 26.22
N ALA A 141 -7.27 2.14 26.48
CA ALA A 141 -6.97 2.58 27.83
C ALA A 141 -8.07 1.92 28.66
N GLU A 142 -7.69 1.09 29.63
CA GLU A 142 -8.60 0.66 30.68
C GLU A 142 -9.26 1.95 31.17
N PHE A 143 -10.48 2.19 30.74
CA PHE A 143 -11.31 3.17 31.39
C PHE A 143 -11.53 2.54 32.74
N ASP A 144 -10.84 3.06 33.76
CA ASP A 144 -11.32 2.95 35.14
C ASP A 144 -12.81 3.26 35.05
N GLU A 145 -13.63 2.23 35.26
CA GLU A 145 -15.07 2.39 35.37
C GLU A 145 -15.27 3.50 36.41
N PRO A 146 -15.79 4.69 36.05
CA PRO A 146 -16.03 5.70 37.05
C PRO A 146 -16.98 5.08 38.05
N GLU A 147 -16.56 5.01 39.32
CA GLU A 147 -17.39 4.51 40.41
C GLU A 147 -18.80 5.08 40.26
N PRO A 148 -19.86 4.28 40.46
CA PRO A 148 -21.23 4.71 40.23
C PRO A 148 -21.51 5.98 41.04
N VAL A 149 -21.57 7.11 40.34
CA VAL A 149 -21.82 8.41 40.97
C VAL A 149 -23.26 8.38 41.46
N GLU A 150 -23.43 8.42 42.78
CA GLU A 150 -24.73 8.50 43.43
C GLU A 150 -25.41 9.82 43.02
N PHE A 151 -26.43 9.72 42.17
CA PHE A 151 -27.13 10.88 41.62
C PHE A 151 -27.94 11.59 42.73
N LYS A 152 -27.38 12.67 43.25
CA LYS A 152 -28.13 13.67 44.02
C LYS A 152 -28.85 14.60 43.03
N PRO A 153 -30.19 14.70 43.04
CA PRO A 153 -30.90 15.52 42.06
C PRO A 153 -30.60 17.00 42.32
N VAL A 154 -29.84 17.62 41.40
CA VAL A 154 -29.67 19.07 41.35
C VAL A 154 -30.80 19.63 40.51
N ALA A 155 -31.49 20.64 41.05
CA ALA A 155 -32.56 21.36 40.38
C ALA A 155 -32.12 21.87 39.00
N ALA A 156 -32.99 21.69 38.00
CA ALA A 156 -32.73 22.01 36.60
C ALA A 156 -32.32 23.49 36.42
N ALA A 157 -31.08 23.71 36.01
CA ALA A 157 -30.65 24.97 35.43
C ALA A 157 -31.11 25.03 33.97
N ALA A 158 -31.62 26.18 33.55
CA ALA A 158 -32.09 26.44 32.19
C ALA A 158 -30.98 26.19 31.15
N PRO A 159 -31.33 25.71 29.94
CA PRO A 159 -30.35 25.40 28.90
C PRO A 159 -29.62 26.66 28.43
N ALA A 160 -28.29 26.59 28.41
CA ALA A 160 -27.43 27.61 27.82
C ALA A 160 -27.61 27.66 26.29
N PRO A 161 -27.51 28.84 25.66
CA PRO A 161 -27.62 28.97 24.21
C PRO A 161 -26.48 28.24 23.51
N ALA A 162 -26.83 27.50 22.45
CA ALA A 162 -25.87 26.80 21.60
C ALA A 162 -24.93 27.80 20.89
N PRO A 163 -23.65 27.47 20.70
CA PRO A 163 -22.71 28.31 19.96
C PRO A 163 -23.11 28.37 18.48
N ALA A 164 -23.14 29.59 17.92
CA ALA A 164 -23.42 29.82 16.52
C ALA A 164 -22.32 29.23 15.61
N PRO A 165 -22.67 28.75 14.40
CA PRO A 165 -21.67 28.32 13.42
C PRO A 165 -20.78 29.52 13.00
N PRO A 166 -19.46 29.33 12.83
CA PRO A 166 -18.58 30.43 12.41
C PRO A 166 -18.89 30.79 10.96
N SER A 167 -19.43 31.99 10.74
CA SER A 167 -19.75 32.54 9.42
C SER A 167 -18.72 33.59 8.95
N ASP A 168 -17.43 33.38 9.21
CA ASP A 168 -16.36 34.25 8.70
C ASP A 168 -15.63 33.58 7.53
N ILE A 169 -16.21 33.77 6.35
CA ILE A 169 -15.65 33.33 5.06
C ILE A 169 -14.23 33.89 4.86
N GLU A 170 -13.95 35.10 5.34
CA GLU A 170 -12.62 35.73 5.28
C GLU A 170 -11.55 34.96 6.07
N ALA A 171 -11.90 34.46 7.26
CA ALA A 171 -10.98 33.63 8.04
C ALA A 171 -10.70 32.27 7.38
N LEU A 172 -11.66 31.77 6.60
CA LEU A 172 -11.53 30.53 5.84
C LEU A 172 -10.65 30.73 4.61
N ILE A 173 -10.83 31.85 3.89
CA ILE A 173 -9.96 32.25 2.77
C ILE A 173 -8.52 32.43 3.24
N ALA A 174 -8.29 33.17 4.33
CA ALA A 174 -6.94 33.40 4.87
C ALA A 174 -6.24 32.08 5.27
N ARG A 175 -6.98 31.09 5.79
CA ARG A 175 -6.42 29.77 6.11
C ARG A 175 -6.07 28.95 4.86
N VAL A 176 -6.90 29.05 3.81
CA VAL A 176 -6.64 28.36 2.53
C VAL A 176 -5.42 28.97 1.84
N GLU A 177 -5.29 30.29 1.83
CA GLU A 177 -4.11 30.98 1.26
C GLU A 177 -2.83 30.61 2.03
N ALA A 178 -2.87 30.64 3.37
CA ALA A 178 -1.73 30.22 4.20
C ALA A 178 -1.41 28.72 4.05
N ALA A 179 -2.36 27.88 3.66
CA ALA A 179 -2.11 26.47 3.34
C ALA A 179 -1.49 26.31 1.95
N ALA A 180 -1.96 27.07 0.96
CA ALA A 180 -1.42 27.08 -0.40
C ALA A 180 0.04 27.54 -0.45
N GLU A 181 0.38 28.60 0.29
CA GLU A 181 1.75 29.13 0.36
C GLU A 181 2.72 28.13 1.02
N ARG A 182 2.27 27.43 2.07
CA ARG A 182 3.05 26.34 2.69
C ARG A 182 3.24 25.16 1.74
N ALA A 183 2.24 24.81 0.94
CA ALA A 183 2.34 23.75 -0.05
C ALA A 183 3.32 24.11 -1.18
N SER A 184 3.31 25.36 -1.64
CA SER A 184 4.24 25.87 -2.65
C SER A 184 5.70 25.82 -2.16
N LEU A 185 5.97 26.31 -0.94
CA LEU A 185 7.31 26.22 -0.34
C LEU A 185 7.79 24.77 -0.14
N ALA A 186 6.88 23.85 0.19
CA ALA A 186 7.22 22.44 0.31
C ALA A 186 7.57 21.81 -1.04
N ALA A 187 6.86 22.18 -2.11
CA ALA A 187 7.14 21.73 -3.47
C ALA A 187 8.50 22.22 -3.98
N GLU A 188 8.85 23.48 -3.74
CA GLU A 188 10.16 24.04 -4.10
C GLU A 188 11.32 23.31 -3.39
N ARG A 189 11.16 23.02 -2.09
CA ARG A 189 12.17 22.25 -1.33
C ARG A 189 12.32 20.82 -1.87
N ALA A 190 11.22 20.19 -2.28
CA ALA A 190 11.26 18.86 -2.86
C ALA A 190 11.96 18.87 -4.24
N ALA A 191 11.72 19.88 -5.07
CA ALA A 191 12.42 20.05 -6.35
C ALA A 191 13.93 20.24 -6.14
N ALA A 192 14.32 21.13 -5.23
CA ALA A 192 15.72 21.35 -4.89
C ALA A 192 16.42 20.09 -4.35
N ALA A 193 15.72 19.28 -3.55
CA ALA A 193 16.25 18.00 -3.07
C ALA A 193 16.43 16.98 -4.21
N SER A 194 15.52 16.95 -5.18
CA SER A 194 15.63 16.11 -6.38
C SER A 194 16.84 16.50 -7.23
N ASP A 195 17.04 17.79 -7.48
CA ASP A 195 18.19 18.29 -8.25
C ASP A 195 19.52 17.92 -7.57
N ALA A 196 19.58 18.08 -6.24
CA ALA A 196 20.75 17.68 -5.46
C ALA A 196 21.04 16.17 -5.55
N ALA A 197 20.00 15.33 -5.59
CA ALA A 197 20.14 13.89 -5.74
C ALA A 197 20.70 13.51 -7.11
N THR A 198 20.25 14.17 -8.19
CA THR A 198 20.78 13.97 -9.55
C THR A 198 22.26 14.32 -9.62
N VAL A 199 22.66 15.48 -9.07
CA VAL A 199 24.07 15.90 -9.03
C VAL A 199 24.94 14.92 -8.23
N ALA A 200 24.41 14.37 -7.14
CA ALA A 200 25.12 13.36 -6.36
C ALA A 200 25.29 12.04 -7.12
N ALA A 201 24.26 11.60 -7.86
CA ALA A 201 24.31 10.41 -8.70
C ALA A 201 25.34 10.58 -9.84
N ASP A 202 25.35 11.73 -10.51
CA ASP A 202 26.33 12.04 -11.56
C ASP A 202 27.76 12.07 -11.04
N ARG A 203 27.98 12.58 -9.82
CA ARG A 203 29.29 12.52 -9.15
C ARG A 203 29.69 11.08 -8.86
N ALA A 204 28.79 10.26 -8.34
CA ALA A 204 29.08 8.86 -8.05
C ALA A 204 29.45 8.10 -9.32
N ALA A 205 28.69 8.27 -10.42
CA ALA A 205 28.98 7.66 -11.71
C ALA A 205 30.37 8.05 -12.24
N ASN A 206 30.73 9.34 -12.15
CA ASN A 206 32.06 9.81 -12.56
C ASN A 206 33.20 9.24 -11.70
N ILE A 207 32.98 9.04 -10.40
CA ILE A 207 33.99 8.41 -9.53
C ILE A 207 34.17 6.94 -9.91
N PHE A 208 33.08 6.21 -10.13
CA PHE A 208 33.15 4.81 -10.57
C PHE A 208 33.91 4.67 -11.90
N ALA A 209 33.63 5.52 -12.88
CA ALA A 209 34.32 5.50 -14.17
C ALA A 209 35.84 5.67 -14.04
N LYS A 210 36.30 6.55 -13.13
CA LYS A 210 37.73 6.78 -12.86
C LYS A 210 38.44 5.64 -12.13
N ILE A 211 37.71 4.78 -11.42
CA ILE A 211 38.30 3.63 -10.69
C ILE A 211 38.44 2.42 -11.62
N SER A 212 37.66 2.38 -12.70
CA SER A 212 37.64 1.31 -13.69
C SER A 212 38.57 1.52 -14.91
N GLU A 213 39.27 2.65 -14.99
CA GLU A 213 40.43 2.88 -15.88
C GLU A 213 41.74 2.52 -15.18
#